data_AF-A0A962BR89-F1
#
_entry.id   AF-A0A962BR89-F1
#
_cell.length_a   1.000
_cell.length_b   1.000
_cell.length_c   1.000
_cell.angle_alpha   90.00
_cell.angle_beta   90.00
_cell.angle_gamma   90.00
#
_symmetry.space_group_name_H-M   'P 1'
#
loop_
_entity.id
_entity.type
_entity.pdbx_description
1 polymer ?
#
loop_
_entity_poly.entity_id
_entity_poly.type
_entity_poly.pdbx_seq_one_letter_code
_entity_poly.pdbx_strand_id
1 'polypeptide(L)'
;MSIPAQLSESDKANIISLPYRVGLWVSRSDSAGGADADAQELSTLANIIDGFAGEVFGSELVQHIMSATLARRGEWADWAEDPGDIPKDCRAAAEALAAHVEPREVAAYVARLMEIGEAVALAFREREEPDSLPQKITAYSAYGLLKLKARLKKRSCKSFDQFLNISTAERKALEKLAAAMGTAYI
;
A
#
# COMPACT_ATOMS: atom_id res chain seq x y z
N MET A 1 5.28 11.31 18.83
CA MET A 1 6.52 10.52 18.74
C MET A 1 7.05 10.71 17.32
N SER A 2 8.28 11.23 17.17
CA SER A 2 8.92 11.39 15.87
C SER A 2 9.69 10.13 15.47
N ILE A 3 10.18 10.07 14.23
CA ILE A 3 11.08 8.99 13.79
C ILE A 3 12.30 8.96 14.72
N PRO A 4 12.73 7.77 15.22
CA PRO A 4 13.88 7.66 16.12
C PRO A 4 15.14 8.31 15.55
N ALA A 5 15.80 9.13 16.37
CA ALA A 5 17.02 9.84 15.96
C ALA A 5 18.20 8.89 15.69
N GLN A 6 18.18 7.70 16.33
CA GLN A 6 19.20 6.65 16.27
C GLN A 6 19.22 5.89 14.93
N LEU A 7 18.14 5.99 14.15
CA LEU A 7 18.10 5.42 12.81
C LEU A 7 19.12 6.10 11.90
N SER A 8 19.71 5.33 10.99
CA SER A 8 20.56 5.90 9.95
C SER A 8 19.75 6.81 9.03
N GLU A 9 20.39 7.77 8.38
CA GLU A 9 19.69 8.64 7.41
C GLU A 9 19.11 7.83 6.23
N SER A 10 19.75 6.71 5.87
CA SER A 10 19.24 5.77 4.88
C SER A 10 17.95 5.09 5.34
N ASP A 11 17.88 4.64 6.59
CA ASP A 11 16.68 4.00 7.13
C ASP A 11 15.53 5.00 7.24
N LYS A 12 15.83 6.23 7.70
CA LYS A 12 14.84 7.31 7.75
C LYS A 12 14.30 7.64 6.36
N ALA A 13 15.17 7.77 5.37
CA ALA A 13 14.76 8.02 3.98
C ALA A 13 13.90 6.87 3.44
N ASN A 14 14.27 5.62 3.73
CA ASN A 14 13.46 4.46 3.33
C ASN A 14 12.07 4.49 4.00
N ILE A 15 12.01 4.64 5.32
CA ILE A 15 10.75 4.72 6.09
C ILE A 15 9.84 5.86 5.58
N ILE A 16 10.41 7.02 5.27
CA ILE A 16 9.65 8.19 4.81
C ILE A 16 9.18 8.03 3.36
N SER A 17 9.95 7.37 2.49
CA SER A 17 9.59 7.24 1.07
C SER A 17 8.58 6.12 0.81
N LEU A 18 8.51 5.12 1.68
CA LEU A 18 7.71 3.91 1.48
C LEU A 18 6.21 4.14 1.32
N PRO A 19 5.53 5.06 2.04
CA PRO A 19 4.10 5.31 1.82
C PRO A 19 3.78 5.66 0.36
N TYR A 20 4.62 6.47 -0.29
CA TYR A 20 4.49 6.79 -1.71
C TYR A 20 4.90 5.60 -2.59
N ARG A 21 6.09 5.05 -2.36
CA ARG A 21 6.67 4.00 -3.21
C ARG A 21 5.84 2.71 -3.22
N VAL A 22 5.21 2.34 -2.09
CA VAL A 22 4.30 1.20 -2.00
C VAL A 22 3.07 1.42 -2.87
N GLY A 23 2.44 2.60 -2.78
CA GLY A 23 1.28 2.93 -3.61
C GLY A 23 1.61 2.85 -5.10
N LEU A 24 2.74 3.47 -5.50
CA LEU A 24 3.20 3.44 -6.89
C LEU A 24 3.52 2.03 -7.39
N TRP A 25 4.15 1.21 -6.56
CA TRP A 25 4.49 -0.16 -6.93
C TRP A 25 3.26 -1.06 -7.07
N VAL A 26 2.23 -0.83 -6.26
CA VAL A 26 0.95 -1.53 -6.42
C VAL A 26 0.23 -1.06 -7.69
N SER A 27 0.15 0.25 -7.99
CA SER A 27 -0.51 0.73 -9.22
C SER A 27 0.15 0.16 -10.47
N ARG A 28 1.49 0.20 -10.54
CA ARG A 28 2.27 -0.30 -11.67
C ARG A 28 2.34 -1.83 -11.77
N SER A 29 1.77 -2.55 -10.82
CA SER A 29 1.76 -4.01 -10.86
C SER A 29 0.80 -4.53 -11.93
N ASP A 30 -0.19 -3.73 -12.34
CA ASP A 30 -0.99 -4.01 -13.52
C ASP A 30 -0.36 -3.37 -14.77
N SER A 31 -0.34 -4.11 -15.88
CA SER A 31 0.40 -3.73 -17.10
C SER A 31 -0.46 -2.91 -18.09
N ALA A 32 -1.59 -2.38 -17.63
CA ALA A 32 -2.68 -1.91 -18.50
C ALA A 32 -2.56 -0.44 -18.96
N GLY A 33 -1.65 0.36 -18.40
CA GLY A 33 -1.58 1.81 -18.66
C GLY A 33 -0.52 2.24 -19.69
N GLY A 34 -0.91 3.12 -20.62
CA GLY A 34 0.02 3.96 -21.41
C GLY A 34 0.41 5.25 -20.66
N ALA A 35 1.19 6.14 -21.29
CA ALA A 35 1.79 7.31 -20.62
C ALA A 35 0.79 8.31 -19.99
N ASP A 36 -0.46 8.39 -20.49
CA ASP A 36 -1.51 9.23 -19.90
C ASP A 36 -2.09 8.63 -18.59
N ALA A 37 -1.99 7.31 -18.42
CA ALA A 37 -2.36 6.63 -17.18
C ALA A 37 -1.40 7.03 -16.05
N ASP A 38 -0.11 7.19 -16.33
CA ASP A 38 0.93 7.51 -15.34
C ASP A 38 0.68 8.85 -14.61
N ALA A 39 0.28 9.91 -15.32
CA ALA A 39 0.05 11.22 -14.71
C ALA A 39 -1.18 11.22 -13.80
N GLN A 40 -2.23 10.51 -14.21
CA GLN A 40 -3.46 10.36 -13.44
C GLN A 40 -3.25 9.42 -12.24
N GLU A 41 -2.38 8.43 -12.39
CA GLU A 41 -1.92 7.55 -11.31
C GLU A 41 -1.24 8.32 -10.19
N LEU A 42 -0.27 9.15 -10.56
CA LEU A 42 0.45 9.99 -9.61
C LEU A 42 -0.47 10.99 -8.89
N SER A 43 -1.46 11.56 -9.59
CA SER A 43 -2.44 12.45 -8.97
C SER A 43 -3.34 11.73 -7.96
N THR A 44 -3.79 10.51 -8.27
CA THR A 44 -4.62 9.72 -7.36
C THR A 44 -3.84 9.30 -6.13
N LEU A 45 -2.60 8.83 -6.31
CA LEU A 45 -1.69 8.48 -5.21
C LEU A 45 -1.41 9.70 -4.30
N ALA A 46 -1.20 10.88 -4.89
CA ALA A 46 -1.01 12.12 -4.14
C ALA A 46 -2.22 12.43 -3.25
N ASN A 47 -3.44 12.33 -3.79
CA ASN A 47 -4.67 12.60 -3.03
C ASN A 47 -4.90 11.57 -1.91
N ILE A 48 -4.53 10.30 -2.14
CA ILE A 48 -4.60 9.25 -1.11
C ILE A 48 -3.64 9.57 0.03
N ILE A 49 -2.38 9.91 -0.27
CA ILE A 49 -1.37 10.26 0.74
C ILE A 49 -1.77 11.51 1.52
N ASP A 50 -2.31 12.53 0.83
CA ASP A 50 -2.80 13.76 1.46
C ASP A 50 -3.99 13.49 2.39
N GLY A 51 -4.95 12.68 1.94
CA GLY A 51 -6.08 12.24 2.75
C GLY A 51 -5.62 11.52 4.02
N PHE A 52 -4.65 10.62 3.91
CA PHE A 52 -4.05 9.97 5.07
C PHE A 52 -3.32 10.99 5.96
N ALA A 53 -2.47 11.87 5.43
CA ALA A 53 -1.76 12.86 6.26
C ALA A 53 -2.70 13.77 7.09
N GLY A 54 -3.92 14.01 6.60
CA GLY A 54 -4.97 14.77 7.31
C GLY A 54 -5.77 13.98 8.36
N GLU A 55 -5.65 12.65 8.42
CA GLU A 55 -6.36 11.82 9.40
C GLU A 55 -5.66 11.85 10.77
N VAL A 56 -6.46 11.85 11.85
CA VAL A 56 -5.93 11.65 13.20
C VAL A 56 -5.66 10.17 13.40
N PHE A 57 -4.38 9.81 13.45
CA PHE A 57 -3.97 8.42 13.61
C PHE A 57 -3.87 8.00 15.07
N GLY A 58 -4.10 6.72 15.33
CA GLY A 58 -3.81 6.09 16.63
C GLY A 58 -2.31 5.93 16.93
N SER A 59 -1.43 6.32 16.00
CA SER A 59 0.04 6.31 16.13
C SER A 59 0.60 7.65 15.69
N GLU A 60 1.24 8.36 16.62
CA GLU A 60 1.92 9.63 16.33
C GLU A 60 3.13 9.43 15.41
N LEU A 61 3.79 8.25 15.46
CA LEU A 61 4.89 7.91 14.57
C LEU A 61 4.41 7.85 13.12
N VAL A 62 3.31 7.13 12.87
CA VAL A 62 2.71 7.04 11.52
C VAL A 62 2.32 8.42 11.02
N GLN A 63 1.72 9.25 11.87
CA GLN A 63 1.38 10.63 11.50
C GLN A 63 2.59 11.45 11.08
N HIS A 64 3.69 11.32 11.82
CA HIS A 64 4.94 12.00 11.50
C HIS A 64 5.53 11.50 10.18
N ILE A 65 5.52 10.19 9.94
CA ILE A 65 6.00 9.59 8.68
C ILE A 65 5.15 10.08 7.50
N MET A 66 3.82 10.08 7.61
CA MET A 66 2.93 10.56 6.54
C MET A 66 3.17 12.04 6.25
N SER A 67 3.28 12.86 7.30
CA SER A 67 3.59 14.29 7.16
C SER A 67 4.95 14.52 6.50
N ALA A 68 5.97 13.75 6.87
CA ALA A 68 7.30 13.83 6.28
C ALA A 68 7.31 13.37 4.81
N THR A 69 6.51 12.35 4.47
CA THR A 69 6.33 11.87 3.09
C THR A 69 5.76 13.00 2.22
N LEU A 70 4.72 13.69 2.72
CA LEU A 70 4.06 14.78 2.02
C LEU A 70 4.96 16.02 1.91
N ALA A 71 5.71 16.34 2.95
CA ALA A 71 6.68 17.45 2.93
C ALA A 71 7.78 17.26 1.88
N ARG A 72 8.07 16.00 1.51
CA ARG A 72 9.05 15.62 0.49
C ARG A 72 8.43 15.36 -0.89
N ARG A 73 7.28 15.97 -1.19
CA ARG A 73 6.62 15.85 -2.50
C ARG A 73 7.53 16.19 -3.69
N GLY A 74 8.51 17.06 -3.49
CA GLY A 74 9.53 17.38 -4.51
C GLY A 74 10.44 16.21 -4.89
N GLU A 75 10.60 15.19 -4.03
CA GLU A 75 11.44 14.01 -4.25
C GLU A 75 10.66 12.83 -4.88
N TRP A 76 9.34 12.95 -5.03
CA TRP A 76 8.50 11.83 -5.46
C TRP A 76 8.77 11.37 -6.90
N ALA A 77 9.21 12.28 -7.77
CA ALA A 77 9.63 11.93 -9.13
C ALA A 77 10.86 11.02 -9.08
N ASP A 78 11.87 11.39 -8.29
CA ASP A 78 13.09 10.60 -8.11
C ASP A 78 12.78 9.21 -7.51
N TRP A 79 11.87 9.17 -6.51
CA TRP A 79 11.40 7.90 -5.92
C TRP A 79 10.63 7.02 -6.90
N ALA A 80 10.08 7.59 -7.97
CA ALA A 80 9.34 6.87 -8.99
C ALA A 80 10.24 6.30 -10.11
N GLU A 81 11.42 6.88 -10.33
CA GLU A 81 12.38 6.42 -11.33
C GLU A 81 13.12 5.15 -10.87
N ASP A 82 13.50 5.07 -9.60
CA ASP A 82 14.09 3.88 -8.99
C ASP A 82 13.24 3.38 -7.82
N PRO A 83 12.17 2.61 -8.10
CA PRO A 83 11.33 2.07 -7.04
C PRO A 83 12.05 0.98 -6.22
N GLY A 84 13.24 0.49 -6.60
CA GLY A 84 13.94 -0.56 -5.86
C GLY A 84 13.12 -1.87 -5.68
N ASP A 85 13.46 -2.65 -4.65
CA ASP A 85 12.73 -3.87 -4.26
C ASP A 85 11.81 -3.54 -3.08
N ILE A 86 10.60 -3.07 -3.40
CA ILE A 86 9.64 -2.58 -2.40
C ILE A 86 9.31 -3.61 -1.30
N PRO A 87 9.04 -4.90 -1.60
CA PRO A 87 8.89 -5.90 -0.54
C PRO A 87 10.11 -6.00 0.40
N LYS A 88 11.33 -5.98 -0.16
CA LYS A 88 12.56 -6.01 0.65
C LYS A 88 12.71 -4.74 1.50
N ASP A 89 12.40 -3.59 0.93
CA ASP A 89 12.52 -2.30 1.60
C ASP A 89 11.48 -2.12 2.71
N CYS A 90 10.25 -2.60 2.52
CA CYS A 90 9.22 -2.69 3.55
C CYS A 90 9.67 -3.53 4.74
N ARG A 91 10.29 -4.70 4.48
CA ARG A 91 10.85 -5.56 5.53
C ARG A 91 11.96 -4.82 6.29
N ALA A 92 12.91 -4.23 5.58
CA ALA A 92 14.03 -3.51 6.18
C ALA A 92 13.54 -2.34 7.05
N ALA A 93 12.55 -1.57 6.59
CA ALA A 93 11.94 -0.49 7.36
C ALA A 93 11.26 -0.99 8.64
N ALA A 94 10.50 -2.09 8.56
CA ALA A 94 9.86 -2.68 9.73
C ALA A 94 10.88 -3.20 10.75
N GLU A 95 11.96 -3.85 10.29
CA GLU A 95 13.06 -4.33 11.15
C GLU A 95 13.82 -3.16 11.81
N ALA A 96 14.11 -2.10 11.05
CA ALA A 96 14.76 -0.90 11.57
C ALA A 96 13.91 -0.19 12.63
N LEU A 97 12.60 -0.06 12.40
CA LEU A 97 11.68 0.49 13.39
C LEU A 97 11.59 -0.41 14.63
N ALA A 98 11.49 -1.73 14.47
CA ALA A 98 11.37 -2.66 15.58
C ALA A 98 12.56 -2.63 16.55
N ALA A 99 13.73 -2.16 16.11
CA ALA A 99 14.89 -1.96 16.97
C ALA A 99 14.76 -0.77 17.94
N HIS A 100 13.82 0.16 17.68
CA HIS A 100 13.76 1.45 18.37
C HIS A 100 12.37 1.86 18.88
N VAL A 101 11.30 1.23 18.40
CA VAL A 101 9.92 1.56 18.82
C VAL A 101 9.16 0.33 19.29
N GLU A 102 8.05 0.56 19.99
CA GLU A 102 7.20 -0.53 20.49
C GLU A 102 6.57 -1.32 19.32
N PRO A 103 6.32 -2.63 19.50
CA PRO A 103 5.73 -3.47 18.44
C PRO A 103 4.41 -2.93 17.87
N ARG A 104 3.62 -2.21 18.68
CA ARG A 104 2.36 -1.58 18.22
C ARG A 104 2.59 -0.48 17.19
N GLU A 105 3.69 0.27 17.29
CA GLU A 105 4.04 1.34 16.34
C GLU A 105 4.49 0.73 15.01
N VAL A 106 5.28 -0.36 15.06
CA VAL A 106 5.64 -1.13 13.86
C VAL A 106 4.40 -1.70 13.18
N ALA A 107 3.48 -2.28 13.96
CA ALA A 107 2.24 -2.83 13.42
C ALA A 107 1.36 -1.73 12.79
N ALA A 108 1.27 -0.54 13.40
CA ALA A 108 0.56 0.60 12.85
C ALA A 108 1.17 1.09 11.53
N TYR A 109 2.51 1.13 11.45
CA TYR A 109 3.22 1.48 10.22
C TYR A 109 2.97 0.46 9.10
N VAL A 110 3.12 -0.84 9.38
CA VAL A 110 2.83 -1.92 8.42
C VAL A 110 1.38 -1.87 7.95
N ALA A 111 0.43 -1.67 8.86
CA ALA A 111 -0.98 -1.52 8.51
C ALA A 111 -1.19 -0.33 7.57
N ARG A 112 -0.54 0.81 7.83
CA ARG A 112 -0.66 2.00 6.99
C ARG A 112 -0.14 1.77 5.57
N LEU A 113 1.00 1.11 5.42
CA LEU A 113 1.53 0.77 4.09
C LEU A 113 0.56 -0.13 3.31
N MET A 114 -0.06 -1.10 3.98
CA MET A 114 -1.07 -1.96 3.38
C MET A 114 -2.33 -1.19 2.97
N GLU A 115 -2.81 -0.29 3.82
CA GLU A 115 -3.98 0.56 3.54
C GLU A 115 -3.75 1.48 2.34
N ILE A 116 -2.55 2.06 2.21
CA ILE A 116 -2.20 2.88 1.06
C ILE A 116 -2.18 2.06 -0.23
N GLY A 117 -1.47 0.92 -0.23
CA GLY A 117 -1.43 0.05 -1.40
C GLY A 117 -2.83 -0.42 -1.83
N GLU A 118 -3.69 -0.72 -0.86
CA GLU A 118 -5.08 -1.10 -1.12
C GLU A 118 -5.94 0.06 -1.65
N ALA A 119 -5.85 1.25 -1.04
CA ALA A 119 -6.59 2.43 -1.48
C ALA A 119 -6.24 2.79 -2.93
N VAL A 120 -4.97 2.65 -3.29
CA VAL A 120 -4.45 2.84 -4.64
C VAL A 120 -5.09 1.82 -5.59
N ALA A 121 -4.99 0.52 -5.31
CA ALA A 121 -5.57 -0.52 -6.16
C ALA A 121 -7.08 -0.31 -6.40
N LEU A 122 -7.81 0.03 -5.34
CA LEU A 122 -9.26 0.31 -5.42
C LEU A 122 -9.56 1.55 -6.28
N ALA A 123 -8.79 2.61 -6.13
CA ALA A 123 -9.03 3.88 -6.83
C ALA A 123 -8.72 3.82 -8.34
N PHE A 124 -7.89 2.87 -8.79
CA PHE A 124 -7.56 2.73 -10.20
C PHE A 124 -8.63 2.01 -11.01
N ARG A 125 -9.17 0.88 -10.52
CA ARG A 125 -10.24 0.19 -11.26
C ARG A 125 -11.58 0.89 -11.26
N GLU A 126 -11.87 1.79 -10.31
CA GLU A 126 -13.10 2.59 -10.38
C GLU A 126 -13.14 3.50 -11.64
N ARG A 127 -12.01 3.71 -12.31
CA ARG A 127 -11.90 4.57 -13.50
C ARG A 127 -11.80 3.80 -14.83
N GLU A 128 -11.46 2.51 -14.79
CA GLU A 128 -11.48 1.63 -15.95
C GLU A 128 -12.79 0.80 -15.91
N GLU A 129 -13.74 1.08 -16.81
CA GLU A 129 -14.97 0.28 -16.89
C GLU A 129 -14.63 -1.22 -17.04
N PRO A 130 -15.30 -2.14 -16.31
CA PRO A 130 -14.94 -3.54 -16.32
C PRO A 130 -15.25 -4.20 -17.67
N ASP A 131 -14.20 -4.51 -18.43
CA ASP A 131 -14.29 -5.21 -19.71
C ASP A 131 -14.66 -6.70 -19.54
N SER A 132 -15.80 -7.07 -20.14
CA SER A 132 -16.31 -8.41 -20.48
C SER A 132 -16.82 -9.36 -19.35
N LEU A 133 -17.97 -10.00 -19.64
CA LEU A 133 -18.70 -10.99 -18.82
C LEU A 133 -17.88 -12.19 -18.27
N PRO A 134 -16.89 -12.76 -18.98
CA PRO A 134 -16.14 -13.93 -18.48
C PRO A 134 -15.29 -13.64 -17.24
N GLN A 135 -14.70 -12.44 -17.14
CA GLN A 135 -13.85 -12.05 -16.02
C GLN A 135 -14.64 -11.93 -14.70
N LYS A 136 -15.92 -11.54 -14.79
CA LYS A 136 -16.84 -11.48 -13.64
C LYS A 136 -17.07 -12.87 -13.03
N ILE A 137 -17.19 -13.92 -13.84
CA ILE A 137 -17.43 -15.30 -13.36
C ILE A 137 -16.22 -15.85 -12.59
N THR A 138 -14.99 -15.60 -13.09
CA THR A 138 -13.75 -15.98 -12.40
C THR A 138 -13.57 -15.21 -11.09
N ALA A 139 -13.93 -13.93 -11.08
CA ALA A 139 -13.89 -13.12 -9.87
C ALA A 139 -14.91 -13.59 -8.81
N TYR A 140 -16.12 -14.00 -9.20
CA TYR A 140 -17.13 -14.58 -8.29
C TYR A 140 -16.61 -15.84 -7.58
N SER A 141 -15.93 -16.73 -8.31
CA SER A 141 -15.42 -17.99 -7.76
C SER A 141 -14.21 -17.76 -6.85
N ALA A 142 -13.31 -16.84 -7.21
CA ALA A 142 -12.20 -16.43 -6.36
C ALA A 142 -12.66 -15.73 -5.07
N TYR A 143 -13.68 -14.86 -5.14
CA TYR A 143 -14.30 -14.23 -3.98
C TYR A 143 -14.97 -15.25 -3.05
N GLY A 144 -15.65 -16.26 -3.61
CA GLY A 144 -16.24 -17.35 -2.84
C GLY A 144 -15.21 -18.10 -1.98
N LEU A 145 -14.03 -18.40 -2.54
CA LEU A 145 -12.91 -19.02 -1.82
C LEU A 145 -12.33 -18.10 -0.74
N LEU A 146 -12.19 -16.81 -1.03
CA LEU A 146 -11.71 -15.80 -0.09
C LEU A 146 -12.63 -15.68 1.12
N LYS A 147 -13.95 -15.62 0.89
CA LYS A 147 -14.99 -15.55 1.91
C LYS A 147 -15.01 -16.81 2.80
N LEU A 148 -14.75 -17.98 2.20
CA LEU A 148 -14.63 -19.24 2.94
C LEU A 148 -13.41 -19.23 3.86
N LYS A 149 -12.25 -18.79 3.35
CA LYS A 149 -11.01 -18.66 4.12
C LYS A 149 -11.13 -17.61 5.25
N ALA A 150 -11.77 -16.47 4.98
CA ALA A 150 -12.02 -15.43 5.98
C ALA A 150 -12.97 -15.92 7.09
N ARG A 151 -14.04 -16.65 6.74
CA ARG A 151 -14.93 -17.32 7.70
C ARG A 151 -14.19 -18.32 8.59
N LEU A 152 -13.37 -19.18 7.99
CA LEU A 152 -12.56 -20.16 8.74
C LEU A 152 -11.59 -19.47 9.73
N LYS A 153 -11.10 -18.28 9.38
CA LYS A 153 -10.19 -17.50 10.22
C LYS A 153 -10.89 -16.51 11.17
N LYS A 154 -12.23 -16.47 11.21
CA LYS A 154 -13.04 -15.46 11.95
C LYS A 154 -12.66 -14.01 11.64
N ARG A 155 -12.27 -13.72 10.40
CA ARG A 155 -11.90 -12.37 9.96
C ARG A 155 -12.98 -11.80 9.05
N SER A 156 -13.08 -10.48 9.02
CA SER A 156 -13.92 -9.77 8.05
C SER A 156 -13.39 -10.04 6.63
N CYS A 157 -14.31 -10.20 5.69
CA CYS A 157 -14.02 -10.32 4.27
C CYS A 157 -14.44 -9.02 3.60
N LYS A 158 -13.67 -8.53 2.64
CA LYS A 158 -14.00 -7.34 1.84
C LYS A 158 -15.33 -7.52 1.13
N SER A 159 -15.97 -6.40 0.78
CA SER A 159 -17.17 -6.44 -0.06
C SER A 159 -16.82 -6.95 -1.46
N PHE A 160 -17.84 -7.44 -2.18
CA PHE A 160 -17.65 -7.97 -3.52
C PHE A 160 -17.20 -6.89 -4.51
N ASP A 161 -17.69 -5.65 -4.34
CA ASP A 161 -17.32 -4.51 -5.18
C ASP A 161 -15.85 -4.12 -4.97
N GLN A 162 -15.40 -4.07 -3.71
CA GLN A 162 -13.97 -3.89 -3.38
C GLN A 162 -13.10 -5.03 -3.91
N PHE A 163 -13.62 -6.26 -3.98
CA PHE A 163 -12.90 -7.39 -4.55
C PHE A 163 -12.76 -7.29 -6.08
N LEU A 164 -13.79 -6.79 -6.76
CA LEU A 164 -13.78 -6.60 -8.22
C LEU A 164 -12.90 -5.44 -8.66
N ASN A 165 -12.72 -4.44 -7.80
CA ASN A 165 -11.89 -3.27 -8.06
C ASN A 165 -10.39 -3.50 -7.80
N ILE A 166 -9.94 -4.72 -7.49
CA ILE A 166 -8.50 -5.03 -7.38
C ILE A 166 -8.16 -6.13 -8.38
N SER A 167 -7.22 -5.85 -9.27
CA SER A 167 -6.76 -6.78 -10.30
C SER A 167 -6.02 -7.97 -9.70
N THR A 168 -5.85 -9.04 -10.49
CA THR A 168 -5.10 -10.21 -10.03
C THR A 168 -3.63 -9.88 -9.78
N ALA A 169 -3.06 -8.94 -10.55
CA ALA A 169 -1.68 -8.53 -10.40
C ALA A 169 -1.48 -7.67 -9.14
N GLU A 170 -2.36 -6.70 -8.91
CA GLU A 170 -2.38 -5.86 -7.70
C GLU A 170 -2.60 -6.68 -6.44
N ARG A 171 -3.50 -7.66 -6.49
CA ARG A 171 -3.71 -8.60 -5.37
C ARG A 171 -2.45 -9.38 -5.05
N LYS A 172 -1.74 -9.89 -6.07
CA LYS A 172 -0.45 -10.58 -5.87
C LYS A 172 0.62 -9.63 -5.32
N ALA A 173 0.61 -8.35 -5.73
CA ALA A 173 1.50 -7.34 -5.20
C ALA A 173 1.23 -7.11 -3.70
N LEU A 174 -0.03 -6.93 -3.31
CA LEU A 174 -0.45 -6.78 -1.91
C LEU A 174 -0.17 -8.04 -1.07
N GLU A 175 -0.35 -9.24 -1.63
CA GLU A 175 0.05 -10.48 -0.96
C GLU A 175 1.56 -10.56 -0.73
N LYS A 176 2.38 -10.13 -1.70
CA LYS A 176 3.85 -10.06 -1.56
C LYS A 176 4.27 -9.06 -0.48
N LEU A 177 3.66 -7.88 -0.44
CA LEU A 177 3.88 -6.87 0.60
C LEU A 177 3.56 -7.42 1.98
N ALA A 178 2.38 -8.02 2.13
CA ALA A 178 1.96 -8.60 3.39
C ALA A 178 2.92 -9.70 3.87
N ALA A 179 3.31 -10.62 2.97
CA ALA A 179 4.26 -11.66 3.28
C ALA A 179 5.64 -11.09 3.69
N ALA A 180 6.09 -10.02 3.04
CA ALA A 180 7.37 -9.39 3.35
C ALA A 180 7.39 -8.75 4.74
N MET A 181 6.27 -8.15 5.15
CA MET A 181 6.11 -7.50 6.45
C MET A 181 5.58 -8.45 7.55
N GLY A 182 5.46 -9.76 7.27
CA GLY A 182 4.99 -10.75 8.24
C GLY A 182 3.52 -10.62 8.63
N THR A 183 2.70 -9.97 7.79
CA THR A 183 1.25 -9.83 7.98
C THR A 183 0.47 -10.68 6.95
N ALA A 184 -0.85 -10.72 7.08
CA ALA A 184 -1.72 -11.45 6.18
C ALA A 184 -2.65 -10.49 5.44
N TYR A 185 -2.58 -10.50 4.11
CA TYR A 185 -3.57 -9.84 3.25
C TYR A 185 -4.76 -10.78 3.04
N ILE A 186 -5.98 -10.24 3.14
CA ILE A 186 -7.24 -11.01 3.01
C ILE A 186 -8.12 -10.33 1.98
#